data_AF-A0A2D4L9T8-F1
#
_entry.id   AF-A0A2D4L9T8-F1
#
_cell.length_a   1.000
_cell.length_b   1.000
_cell.length_c   1.000
_cell.angle_alpha   90.00
_cell.angle_beta   90.00
_cell.angle_gamma   90.00
#
_symmetry.space_group_name_H-M   'P 1'
#
loop_
_entity.id
_entity.type
_entity.pdbx_description
1 polymer ?
#
loop_
_entity_poly.entity_id
_entity_poly.type
_entity_poly.pdbx_seq_one_letter_code
_entity_poly.pdbx_strand_id
1 'polypeptide(L)'
;DDQLLGFEPCNENLITGCNIINGKCECDTIRTCSNPFEFPSRDTCLSALKKIEEEKPDCSKARCEVQFSPRCPEDSILIEGYAPPGECCPLPSRCVCNPAGCLRKVCQPGYLNILVSKASGKPGECCDFYECKPVFSVDCST
;
A
#
# COMPACT_ATOMS: atom_id res chain seq x y z
N ASP A 1 22.13 -1.45 -22.67
CA ASP A 1 21.62 -2.75 -22.19
C ASP A 1 20.33 -2.48 -21.45
N ASP A 2 19.26 -2.39 -22.22
CA ASP A 2 17.92 -1.96 -21.79
C ASP A 2 17.17 -3.25 -21.38
N GLN A 3 17.37 -3.70 -20.14
CA GLN A 3 16.63 -4.83 -19.60
C GLN A 3 15.22 -4.37 -19.23
N LEU A 4 14.39 -4.25 -20.27
CA LEU A 4 12.94 -4.34 -20.15
C LEU A 4 12.64 -5.61 -19.36
N LEU A 5 12.27 -5.45 -18.09
CA LEU A 5 11.79 -6.54 -17.24
C LEU A 5 10.72 -7.29 -18.02
N GLY A 6 11.00 -8.56 -18.36
CA GLY A 6 10.08 -9.44 -19.02
C GLY A 6 8.83 -9.58 -18.17
N PHE A 7 7.75 -8.91 -18.57
CA PHE A 7 6.43 -9.30 -18.15
C PHE A 7 6.16 -10.65 -18.83
N GLU A 8 6.36 -11.75 -18.10
CA GLU A 8 5.85 -13.03 -18.55
C GLU A 8 4.34 -12.89 -18.75
N PRO A 9 3.82 -13.11 -19.97
CA PRO A 9 2.40 -13.03 -20.21
C PRO A 9 1.71 -14.13 -19.42
N CYS A 10 0.94 -13.74 -18.41
CA CYS A 10 0.17 -14.68 -17.63
C CYS A 10 -1.06 -15.14 -18.43
N ASN A 11 -1.47 -16.40 -18.25
CA ASN A 11 -2.63 -16.93 -18.94
C ASN A 11 -3.92 -16.38 -18.31
N GLU A 12 -4.40 -15.26 -18.85
CA GLU A 12 -5.64 -14.62 -18.41
C GLU A 12 -6.84 -15.54 -18.60
N ASN A 13 -7.57 -15.77 -17.52
CA ASN A 13 -8.81 -16.55 -17.54
C ASN A 13 -10.00 -15.67 -17.17
N LEU A 14 -11.19 -16.09 -17.62
CA LEU A 14 -12.44 -15.46 -17.23
C LEU A 14 -12.78 -15.95 -15.82
N ILE A 15 -12.63 -15.08 -14.82
CA ILE A 15 -12.92 -15.38 -13.43
C ILE A 15 -14.21 -14.66 -13.06
N THR A 16 -15.14 -15.37 -12.44
CA THR A 16 -16.39 -14.81 -11.91
C THR A 16 -16.38 -14.94 -10.40
N GLY A 17 -16.84 -13.89 -9.71
CA GLY A 17 -17.00 -13.92 -8.28
C GLY A 17 -17.66 -12.64 -7.77
N CYS A 18 -17.69 -12.49 -6.46
CA CYS A 18 -18.35 -11.37 -5.79
C CYS A 18 -17.47 -10.79 -4.67
N ASN A 19 -17.68 -9.52 -4.37
CA ASN A 19 -17.10 -8.79 -3.23
C ASN A 19 -18.20 -8.06 -2.48
N ILE A 20 -17.97 -7.79 -1.19
CA ILE A 20 -18.84 -6.89 -0.41
C ILE A 20 -18.34 -5.46 -0.59
N ILE A 21 -19.13 -4.63 -1.27
CA ILE A 21 -18.82 -3.22 -1.52
C ILE A 21 -19.94 -2.38 -0.91
N ASN A 22 -19.59 -1.50 0.05
CA ASN A 22 -20.55 -0.65 0.77
C ASN A 22 -21.76 -1.41 1.35
N GLY A 23 -21.50 -2.58 1.93
CA GLY A 23 -22.56 -3.41 2.52
C GLY A 23 -23.48 -4.08 1.49
N LYS A 24 -23.04 -4.21 0.24
CA LYS A 24 -23.77 -4.93 -0.82
C LYS A 24 -22.87 -5.93 -1.50
N CYS A 25 -23.46 -7.05 -1.93
CA CYS A 25 -22.77 -8.01 -2.77
C CYS A 25 -22.80 -7.57 -4.22
N GLU A 26 -21.63 -7.18 -4.72
CA GLU A 26 -21.41 -6.86 -6.13
C GLU A 26 -20.64 -8.01 -6.77
N CYS A 27 -21.20 -8.58 -7.84
CA CYS A 27 -20.65 -9.72 -8.55
C CYS A 27 -20.31 -9.33 -9.98
N ASP A 28 -19.14 -9.76 -10.45
CA ASP A 28 -18.69 -9.46 -11.80
C ASP A 28 -17.91 -10.64 -12.38
N THR A 29 -17.70 -10.58 -13.69
CA THR A 29 -16.92 -11.53 -14.46
C THR A 29 -15.83 -10.77 -15.20
N ILE A 30 -14.58 -10.95 -14.78
CA ILE A 30 -13.44 -10.23 -15.36
C ILE A 30 -12.41 -11.20 -15.93
N ARG A 31 -11.65 -10.72 -16.92
CA ARG A 31 -10.51 -11.45 -17.48
C ARG A 31 -9.24 -11.02 -16.76
N THR A 32 -8.64 -11.95 -16.01
CA THR A 32 -7.50 -11.65 -15.12
C THR A 32 -6.66 -12.90 -14.90
N CYS A 33 -5.43 -12.71 -14.47
CA CYS A 33 -4.50 -13.79 -14.13
C CYS A 33 -4.60 -14.25 -12.67
N SER A 34 -5.24 -13.45 -11.82
CA SER A 34 -5.40 -13.75 -10.39
C SER A 34 -6.81 -13.39 -9.96
N ASN A 35 -7.42 -14.25 -9.13
CA ASN A 35 -8.78 -14.05 -8.64
C ASN A 35 -8.83 -12.85 -7.66
N PRO A 36 -9.54 -11.75 -7.99
CA PRO A 36 -9.70 -10.61 -7.09
C PRO A 36 -10.98 -10.69 -6.26
N PHE A 37 -11.78 -11.75 -6.43
CA PHE A 37 -13.04 -11.92 -5.72
C PHE A 37 -12.83 -12.69 -4.43
N GLU A 38 -13.34 -12.14 -3.35
CA GLU A 38 -13.34 -12.73 -2.02
C GLU A 38 -14.35 -13.89 -1.92
N PHE A 39 -15.46 -13.80 -2.65
CA PHE A 39 -16.52 -14.81 -2.64
C PHE A 39 -16.70 -15.46 -4.02
N PRO A 40 -16.82 -16.79 -4.09
CA PRO A 40 -17.00 -17.49 -5.37
C PRO A 40 -18.42 -17.35 -5.95
N SER A 41 -19.41 -16.95 -5.14
CA SER A 41 -20.80 -16.86 -5.57
C SER A 41 -21.58 -15.77 -4.83
N ARG A 42 -22.73 -15.38 -5.40
CA ARG A 42 -23.62 -14.41 -4.77
C ARG A 42 -24.15 -14.91 -3.42
N ASP A 43 -24.52 -16.19 -3.32
CA ASP A 43 -25.06 -16.77 -2.09
C ASP A 43 -24.04 -16.78 -0.94
N THR A 44 -22.78 -17.10 -1.25
CA THR A 44 -21.70 -17.09 -0.26
C THR A 44 -21.41 -15.67 0.22
N CYS A 45 -21.41 -14.69 -0.70
CA CYS A 45 -21.29 -13.28 -0.36
C CYS A 45 -22.45 -12.81 0.54
N LEU A 46 -23.70 -13.12 0.18
CA LEU A 46 -24.88 -12.72 0.96
C LEU A 46 -24.88 -13.34 2.36
N SER A 47 -24.45 -14.59 2.46
CA SER A 47 -24.30 -15.28 3.75
C SER A 47 -23.25 -14.61 4.64
N ALA A 48 -22.12 -14.18 4.05
CA ALA A 48 -21.10 -13.42 4.76
C ALA A 48 -21.61 -12.04 5.20
N LEU A 49 -22.31 -11.33 4.32
CA LEU A 49 -22.91 -10.03 4.64
C LEU A 49 -23.90 -10.14 5.81
N LYS A 50 -24.76 -11.16 5.81
CA LYS A 50 -25.70 -11.41 6.91
C LYS A 50 -24.99 -11.65 8.24
N LYS A 51 -23.89 -12.42 8.23
CA LYS A 51 -23.08 -12.64 9.44
C LYS A 51 -22.48 -11.34 9.95
N ILE A 52 -21.96 -10.49 9.06
CA ILE A 52 -21.41 -9.17 9.42
C ILE A 52 -22.50 -8.30 10.07
N GLU A 53 -23.74 -8.34 9.58
CA GLU A 53 -24.86 -7.62 10.18
C GLU A 53 -25.28 -8.20 11.54
N GLU A 54 -25.31 -9.53 11.67
CA GLU A 54 -25.65 -10.23 12.92
C GLU A 54 -24.59 -10.04 14.02
N GLU A 55 -23.30 -9.97 13.64
CA GLU A 55 -22.17 -9.75 14.54
C GLU A 55 -21.90 -8.26 14.81
N LYS A 56 -22.71 -7.36 14.24
CA LYS A 56 -22.55 -5.92 14.44
C LYS A 56 -22.83 -5.56 15.91
N PRO A 57 -21.88 -4.93 16.62
CA PRO A 57 -22.08 -4.55 18.01
C PRO A 57 -23.10 -3.40 18.15
N ASP A 58 -23.81 -3.36 19.28
CA ASP A 58 -24.62 -2.18 19.66
C ASP A 58 -23.70 -1.05 20.15
N CYS A 59 -23.53 -0.03 19.31
CA CYS A 59 -22.68 1.13 19.59
C CYS A 59 -23.42 2.32 20.23
N SER A 60 -24.69 2.16 20.63
CA SER A 60 -25.53 3.25 21.15
C SER A 60 -24.95 3.97 22.38
N LYS A 61 -24.13 3.27 23.18
CA LYS A 61 -23.47 3.81 24.39
C LYS A 61 -21.97 4.01 24.23
N ALA A 62 -21.41 3.75 23.05
CA ALA A 62 -19.98 3.88 22.81
C ALA A 62 -19.55 5.35 22.90
N ARG A 63 -18.42 5.59 23.58
CA ARG A 63 -17.74 6.87 23.61
C ARG A 63 -16.32 6.66 23.10
N CYS A 64 -16.08 7.06 21.86
CA CYS A 64 -14.78 6.90 21.24
C CYS A 64 -13.88 8.09 21.56
N GLU A 65 -12.59 7.81 21.73
CA GLU A 65 -11.59 8.87 21.83
C GLU A 65 -11.48 9.59 20.48
N VAL A 66 -11.52 10.92 20.52
CA VAL A 66 -11.32 11.73 19.31
C VAL A 66 -9.82 11.92 19.14
N GLN A 67 -9.25 11.22 18.16
CA GLN A 67 -7.87 11.42 17.73
C GLN A 67 -7.84 12.11 16.37
N PHE A 68 -6.96 13.10 16.22
CA PHE A 68 -6.79 13.82 14.96
C PHE A 68 -5.90 13.02 14.00
N SER A 69 -6.27 12.99 12.72
CA SER A 69 -5.44 12.38 11.70
C SER A 69 -4.08 13.09 11.61
N PRO A 70 -2.95 12.35 11.67
CA PRO A 70 -1.64 12.96 11.58
C PRO A 70 -1.36 13.48 10.17
N ARG A 71 -0.48 14.48 10.05
CA ARG A 71 0.11 14.87 8.77
C ARG A 71 1.30 13.97 8.46
N CYS A 72 1.27 13.27 7.33
CA CYS A 72 2.36 12.39 6.93
C CYS A 72 3.45 13.13 6.17
N PRO A 73 4.72 12.71 6.32
CA PRO A 73 5.83 13.18 5.49
C PRO A 73 5.66 12.70 4.04
N GLU A 74 6.41 13.30 3.11
CA GLU A 74 6.28 13.07 1.66
C GLU A 74 6.56 11.61 1.23
N ASP A 75 7.41 10.92 1.98
CA ASP A 75 7.79 9.53 1.73
C ASP A 75 6.76 8.52 2.29
N SER A 76 5.64 9.01 2.81
CA SER A 76 4.65 8.25 3.54
C SER A 76 3.23 8.60 3.09
N ILE A 77 2.31 7.67 3.32
CA ILE A 77 0.89 7.86 3.02
C ILE A 77 0.05 7.71 4.30
N LEU A 78 -1.03 8.48 4.38
CA LEU A 78 -2.00 8.39 5.46
C LEU A 78 -2.91 7.17 5.21
N ILE A 79 -2.92 6.25 6.17
CA ILE A 79 -3.90 5.18 6.25
C ILE A 79 -4.94 5.61 7.28
N GLU A 80 -6.17 5.79 6.81
CA GLU A 80 -7.27 6.14 7.70
C GLU A 80 -7.60 5.00 8.67
N GLY A 81 -8.01 5.41 9.86
CA GLY A 81 -8.54 4.52 10.87
C GLY A 81 -9.75 3.73 10.37
N TYR A 82 -9.84 2.46 10.75
CA TYR A 82 -11.02 1.63 10.53
C TYR A 82 -11.49 1.02 11.84
N ALA A 83 -12.78 0.72 11.94
CA ALA A 83 -13.34 -0.03 13.05
C ALA A 83 -13.29 -1.54 12.71
N PRO A 84 -12.55 -2.36 13.48
CA PRO A 84 -12.56 -3.81 13.31
C PRO A 84 -13.96 -4.41 13.54
N PRO A 85 -14.24 -5.61 12.99
CA PRO A 85 -15.49 -6.31 13.28
C PRO A 85 -15.70 -6.51 14.79
N GLY A 86 -16.91 -6.23 15.28
CA GLY A 86 -17.23 -6.34 16.70
C GLY A 86 -16.85 -5.13 17.55
N GLU A 87 -16.10 -4.16 17.01
CA GLU A 87 -15.73 -2.93 17.71
C GLU A 87 -16.47 -1.70 17.19
N CYS A 88 -16.78 -0.77 18.11
CA CYS A 88 -17.50 0.46 17.78
C CYS A 88 -16.58 1.63 17.43
N CYS A 89 -15.36 1.63 17.95
CA CYS A 89 -14.45 2.75 17.80
C CYS A 89 -13.41 2.46 16.71
N PRO A 90 -13.14 3.42 15.83
CA PRO A 90 -12.11 3.26 14.82
C PRO A 90 -10.74 3.27 15.49
N LEU A 91 -9.82 2.47 14.94
CA LEU A 91 -8.40 2.61 15.22
C LEU A 91 -7.90 3.99 14.76
N PRO A 92 -6.86 4.57 15.37
CA PRO A 92 -6.33 5.84 14.92
C PRO A 92 -5.69 5.74 13.53
N SER A 93 -5.86 6.80 12.73
CA SER A 93 -5.17 6.95 11.45
C SER A 93 -3.65 7.01 11.66
N ARG A 94 -2.89 6.41 10.74
CA ARG A 94 -1.43 6.29 10.87
C ARG A 94 -0.73 6.51 9.55
N CYS A 95 0.51 6.99 9.61
CA CYS A 95 1.37 7.05 8.44
C CYS A 95 2.05 5.69 8.21
N VAL A 96 2.09 5.26 6.96
CA VAL A 96 2.88 4.10 6.53
C VAL A 96 3.79 4.51 5.39
N CYS A 97 4.93 3.83 5.26
CA CYS A 97 5.87 4.12 4.19
C CYS A 97 5.25 3.93 2.81
N ASN A 98 5.62 4.83 1.90
CA ASN A 98 5.29 4.74 0.49
C ASN A 98 6.59 4.62 -0.32
N PRO A 99 7.08 3.39 -0.58
CA PRO A 99 8.32 3.18 -1.33
C PRO A 99 8.27 3.75 -2.76
N ALA A 100 7.08 3.84 -3.36
CA ALA A 100 6.91 4.44 -4.68
C ALA A 100 7.17 5.95 -4.68
N GLY A 101 7.09 6.61 -3.52
CA GLY A 101 7.43 8.02 -3.33
C GLY A 101 8.94 8.30 -3.22
N CYS A 102 9.79 7.27 -3.16
CA CYS A 102 11.23 7.47 -3.00
C CYS A 102 11.87 8.06 -4.26
N LEU A 103 12.22 9.35 -4.19
CA LEU A 103 12.90 10.03 -5.29
C LEU A 103 14.34 9.53 -5.43
N ARG A 104 14.64 8.88 -6.57
CA ARG A 104 16.01 8.52 -6.92
C ARG A 104 16.74 9.76 -7.45
N LYS A 105 17.57 10.39 -6.63
CA LYS A 105 18.44 11.48 -7.09
C LYS A 105 19.44 10.95 -8.12
N VAL A 106 19.53 11.59 -9.27
CA VAL A 106 20.54 11.31 -10.29
C VAL A 106 21.61 12.38 -10.19
N CYS A 107 22.88 11.99 -10.01
CA CYS A 107 23.99 12.93 -10.01
C CYS A 107 24.35 13.38 -11.42
N GLN A 108 24.89 14.59 -11.52
CA GLN A 108 25.50 15.08 -12.75
C GLN A 108 26.74 14.25 -13.13
N PRO A 109 27.15 14.24 -14.42
CA PRO A 109 28.40 13.61 -14.84
C PRO A 109 29.59 14.12 -14.02
N GLY A 110 30.51 13.21 -13.65
CA GLY A 110 31.66 13.53 -12.78
C GLY A 110 31.35 13.48 -11.27
N TYR A 111 30.13 13.11 -10.88
CA TYR A 111 29.74 12.86 -9.49
C TYR A 111 29.12 11.48 -9.34
N LEU A 112 29.35 10.83 -8.20
CA LEU A 112 28.75 9.54 -7.82
C LEU A 112 27.76 9.72 -6.67
N ASN A 113 26.66 8.96 -6.73
CA ASN A 113 25.72 8.83 -5.62
C ASN A 113 26.34 7.95 -4.53
N ILE A 114 26.64 8.54 -3.37
CA ILE A 114 27.13 7.82 -2.20
C ILE A 114 25.99 7.69 -1.21
N LEU A 115 25.77 6.47 -0.70
CA LEU A 115 24.79 6.22 0.35
C LEU A 115 25.26 6.87 1.66
N VAL A 116 24.44 7.78 2.20
CA VAL A 116 24.72 8.48 3.46
C VAL A 116 23.93 7.88 4.61
N SER A 117 22.66 7.51 4.38
CA SER A 117 21.82 6.86 5.39
C SER A 117 20.93 5.79 4.78
N LYS A 118 20.76 4.68 5.50
CA LYS A 118 19.83 3.62 5.14
C LYS A 118 18.42 3.97 5.62
N ALA A 119 17.43 3.61 4.83
CA ALA A 119 16.03 3.68 5.22
C ALA A 119 15.81 2.88 6.52
N SER A 120 15.10 3.47 7.47
CA SER A 120 14.70 2.79 8.70
C SER A 120 13.37 2.04 8.53
N GLY A 121 12.63 2.35 7.46
CA GLY A 121 11.29 1.82 7.20
C GLY A 121 10.21 2.46 8.06
N LYS A 122 10.54 3.55 8.77
CA LYS A 122 9.59 4.36 9.52
C LYS A 122 9.13 5.55 8.68
N PRO A 123 7.89 6.05 8.87
CA PRO A 123 7.43 7.24 8.19
C PRO A 123 8.39 8.42 8.37
N GLY A 124 8.84 9.04 7.28
CA GLY A 124 9.85 10.12 7.26
C GLY A 124 11.28 9.63 7.03
N GLU A 125 11.51 8.31 7.10
CA GLU A 125 12.79 7.64 6.86
C GLU A 125 12.60 6.37 6.01
N CYS A 126 11.64 6.41 5.08
CA CYS A 126 11.27 5.27 4.24
C CYS A 126 12.25 5.02 3.10
N CYS A 127 13.09 6.00 2.78
CA CYS A 127 13.98 5.97 1.63
C CYS A 127 15.45 6.08 2.04
N ASP A 128 16.33 5.35 1.32
CA ASP A 128 17.77 5.53 1.43
C ASP A 128 18.15 6.96 1.01
N PHE A 129 19.02 7.60 1.78
CA PHE A 129 19.50 8.95 1.48
C PHE A 129 20.86 8.89 0.79
N TYR A 130 20.92 9.48 -0.41
CA TYR A 130 22.14 9.54 -1.23
C TYR A 130 22.61 10.99 -1.41
N GLU A 131 23.92 11.18 -1.42
CA GLU A 131 24.56 12.45 -1.71
C GLU A 131 25.51 12.31 -2.91
N CYS A 132 25.53 13.33 -3.78
CA CYS A 132 26.45 13.37 -4.91
C CYS A 132 27.83 13.86 -4.45
N LYS A 133 28.85 13.01 -4.59
CA LYS A 133 30.26 13.36 -4.33
C LYS A 133 31.08 13.34 -5.63
N PRO A 134 32.03 14.26 -5.81
CA PRO A 134 32.83 14.33 -7.03
C PRO A 134 33.71 13.08 -7.18
N VAL A 135 33.86 12.62 -8.42
CA VAL A 135 34.82 11.58 -8.78
C VAL A 135 36.11 12.28 -9.14
N PHE A 136 37.12 12.17 -8.28
CA PHE A 136 38.47 12.57 -8.67
C PHE A 136 38.99 11.51 -9.64
N SER A 137 39.06 11.85 -10.93
CA SER A 137 39.83 11.07 -11.89
C SER A 137 41.29 11.14 -11.45
N VAL A 138 41.77 10.11 -10.76
CA VAL A 138 43.20 9.91 -10.63
C VAL A 138 43.71 9.50 -12.01
N ASP A 139 44.39 10.42 -12.69
CA ASP A 139 45.14 10.13 -13.90
C ASP A 139 46.27 9.16 -13.54
N CYS A 140 46.03 7.86 -13.70
CA CYS A 140 47.07 6.84 -13.62
C CYS A 140 47.93 6.90 -14.89
N SER A 141 48.81 7.90 -14.98
CA SER A 141 49.87 7.95 -15.99
C SER A 141 51.20 8.23 -15.27
N THR A 142 51.87 7.15 -14.86
CA THR A 142 53.29 7.15 -14.47
C THR A 142 54.06 6.42 -15.55
#